data_AF-A0A3B8V3B4-F1
#
_entry.id   AF-A0A3B8V3B4-F1
#
_cell.length_a   1.000
_cell.length_b   1.000
_cell.length_c   1.000
_cell.angle_alpha   90.00
_cell.angle_beta   90.00
_cell.angle_gamma   90.00
#
_symmetry.space_group_name_H-M   'P 1'
#
loop_
_entity.id
_entity.type
_entity.pdbx_description
1 polymer ?
#
loop_
_entity_poly.entity_id
_entity_poly.type
_entity_poly.pdbx_seq_one_letter_code
_entity_poly.pdbx_strand_id
1 'polypeptide(L)'
;MHTTPTTAAEPGIARLRRWLDARGWTPWAFQERTWEAYAGGRSGLVHVPTGSGKTWAAWFGPLAEMLDEAAGGDALDTVRVLHVSPLRSVGRDISAALEQPIAGLDVELAVGVRTGDTTPAERARQRKRLPPTLVTTPESLSLLLAQKDAARRFRDLRCVI
;
A
#
# COMPACT_ATOMS: atom_id res chain seq x y z
N MET A 1 -27.72 -30.45 -11.88
CA MET A 1 -26.44 -29.73 -12.01
C MET A 1 -26.75 -28.24 -12.17
N HIS A 2 -26.78 -27.49 -11.07
CA HIS A 2 -26.81 -26.04 -11.11
C HIS A 2 -25.43 -25.55 -10.67
N THR A 3 -24.63 -25.09 -11.62
CA THR A 3 -23.42 -24.33 -11.35
C THR A 3 -23.87 -22.95 -10.87
N THR A 4 -23.77 -22.71 -9.57
CA THR A 4 -23.86 -21.36 -9.01
C THR A 4 -22.80 -20.50 -9.70
N PRO A 5 -23.13 -19.33 -10.25
CA PRO A 5 -22.10 -18.43 -10.75
C PRO A 5 -21.27 -17.99 -9.55
N THR A 6 -19.96 -18.26 -9.58
CA THR A 6 -19.01 -17.59 -8.70
C THR A 6 -19.14 -16.11 -9.00
N THR A 7 -19.85 -15.36 -8.13
CA THR A 7 -19.89 -13.90 -8.20
C THR A 7 -18.44 -13.45 -8.16
N ALA A 8 -17.94 -12.90 -9.27
CA ALA A 8 -16.58 -12.37 -9.31
C ALA A 8 -16.44 -11.39 -8.15
N ALA A 9 -15.41 -11.58 -7.32
CA ALA A 9 -15.11 -10.65 -6.24
C ALA A 9 -15.00 -9.26 -6.86
N GLU A 10 -15.60 -8.28 -6.20
CA GLU A 10 -15.55 -6.92 -6.69
C GLU A 10 -14.09 -6.41 -6.74
N PRO A 11 -13.66 -5.78 -7.85
CA PRO A 11 -12.31 -5.24 -7.98
C PRO A 11 -11.93 -4.28 -6.86
N GLY A 12 -10.68 -4.34 -6.42
CA GLY A 12 -10.12 -3.55 -5.31
C GLY A 12 -10.31 -2.05 -5.51
N ILE A 13 -10.20 -1.56 -6.75
CA ILE A 13 -10.39 -0.14 -7.04
C ILE A 13 -11.86 0.30 -6.88
N ALA A 14 -12.82 -0.58 -7.17
CA ALA A 14 -14.23 -0.30 -6.96
C ALA A 14 -14.58 -0.26 -5.46
N ARG A 15 -13.97 -1.16 -4.67
CA ARG A 15 -14.06 -1.13 -3.19
C ARG A 15 -13.57 0.20 -2.63
N LEU A 16 -12.42 0.69 -3.12
CA LEU A 16 -11.86 1.99 -2.71
C LEU A 16 -12.71 3.18 -3.15
N ARG A 17 -13.28 3.15 -4.36
CA ARG A 17 -14.24 4.17 -4.82
C ARG A 17 -15.47 4.24 -3.91
N ARG A 18 -16.07 3.09 -3.55
CA ARG A 18 -17.19 3.10 -2.60
C ARG A 18 -16.81 3.62 -1.22
N TRP A 19 -15.59 3.33 -0.75
CA TRP A 19 -15.11 3.86 0.52
C TRP A 19 -15.01 5.40 0.51
N LEU A 20 -14.63 5.99 -0.63
CA LEU A 20 -14.66 7.44 -0.86
C LEU A 20 -16.09 7.96 -0.93
N ASP A 21 -16.96 7.31 -1.70
CA ASP A 21 -18.36 7.71 -1.90
C ASP A 21 -19.13 7.71 -0.57
N ALA A 22 -18.88 6.72 0.30
CA ALA A 22 -19.46 6.64 1.64
C ALA A 22 -19.08 7.83 2.55
N ARG A 23 -18.05 8.59 2.19
CA ARG A 23 -17.59 9.81 2.87
C ARG A 23 -18.00 11.09 2.13
N GLY A 24 -18.75 10.97 1.04
CA GLY A 24 -19.09 12.09 0.16
C GLY A 24 -17.88 12.65 -0.59
N TRP A 25 -16.85 11.83 -0.81
CA TRP A 25 -15.63 12.23 -1.51
C TRP A 25 -15.61 11.69 -2.92
N THR A 26 -15.20 12.51 -3.88
CA THR A 26 -15.01 12.11 -5.28
C THR A 26 -13.53 12.19 -5.62
N PRO A 27 -12.94 11.16 -6.26
CA PRO A 27 -11.58 11.23 -6.76
C PRO A 27 -11.37 12.43 -7.69
N TRP A 28 -10.21 13.07 -7.59
CA TRP A 28 -9.78 14.00 -8.62
C TRP A 28 -9.26 13.25 -9.85
N ALA A 29 -9.43 13.85 -11.04
CA ALA A 29 -9.00 13.25 -12.31
C ALA A 29 -7.51 12.85 -12.35
N PHE A 30 -6.62 13.55 -11.64
CA PHE A 30 -5.21 13.17 -11.60
C PHE A 30 -4.98 11.91 -10.73
N GLN A 31 -5.81 11.66 -9.72
CA GLN A 31 -5.73 10.44 -8.91
C GLN A 31 -6.14 9.24 -9.78
N GLU A 32 -7.27 9.35 -10.49
CA GLU A 32 -7.75 8.29 -11.39
C GLU A 32 -6.73 7.97 -12.48
N ARG A 33 -6.16 8.99 -13.15
CA ARG A 33 -5.08 8.79 -14.13
C ARG A 33 -3.85 8.10 -13.53
N THR A 34 -3.53 8.36 -12.25
CA THR A 34 -2.42 7.69 -11.57
C THR A 34 -2.73 6.21 -11.35
N TRP A 35 -3.95 5.89 -10.94
CA TRP A 35 -4.39 4.51 -10.72
C TRP A 35 -4.46 3.72 -12.02
N GLU A 36 -4.95 4.32 -13.11
CA GLU A 36 -4.94 3.75 -14.45
C GLU A 36 -3.52 3.57 -14.99
N ALA A 37 -2.61 4.50 -14.71
CA ALA A 37 -1.20 4.36 -15.07
C ALA A 37 -0.54 3.20 -14.35
N TYR A 38 -0.77 3.09 -13.04
CA TYR A 38 -0.30 1.97 -12.23
C TYR A 38 -0.84 0.63 -12.74
N ALA A 39 -2.16 0.53 -12.97
CA ALA A 39 -2.80 -0.69 -13.47
C ALA A 39 -2.26 -1.11 -14.86
N GLY A 40 -1.80 -0.14 -15.66
CA GLY A 40 -1.11 -0.38 -16.93
C GLY A 40 0.38 -0.72 -16.80
N GLY A 41 0.90 -0.93 -15.59
CA GLY A 41 2.32 -1.26 -15.34
C GLY A 41 3.29 -0.10 -15.58
N ARG A 42 2.81 1.15 -15.57
CA ARG A 42 3.62 2.33 -15.89
C ARG A 42 4.18 3.01 -14.64
N SER A 43 5.43 3.45 -14.73
CA SER A 43 6.00 4.40 -13.77
C SER A 43 5.65 5.85 -14.14
N GLY A 44 5.64 6.76 -13.17
CA GLY A 44 5.33 8.16 -13.42
C GLY A 44 5.61 9.10 -12.24
N LEU A 45 5.41 10.40 -12.48
CA LEU A 45 5.55 11.46 -11.48
C LEU A 45 4.22 12.21 -11.32
N VAL A 46 3.72 12.27 -10.09
CA VAL A 46 2.53 13.06 -9.74
C VAL A 46 2.97 14.43 -9.24
N HIS A 47 2.74 15.47 -10.06
CA HIS A 47 3.03 16.86 -9.70
C HIS A 47 1.72 17.63 -9.48
N VAL A 48 1.40 17.90 -8.22
CA VAL A 48 0.23 18.68 -7.79
C VAL A 48 0.58 19.53 -6.56
N PRO A 49 -0.20 20.57 -6.20
CA PRO A 49 0.01 21.36 -4.97
C PRO A 49 -0.13 20.53 -3.67
N THR A 50 0.39 21.03 -2.56
CA THR A 50 0.15 20.42 -1.23
C THR A 50 -1.34 20.48 -0.86
N GLY A 51 -1.79 19.55 -0.02
CA GLY A 51 -3.22 19.42 0.33
C GLY A 51 -4.11 18.81 -0.76
N SER A 52 -3.58 18.57 -1.97
CA SER A 52 -4.34 17.98 -3.07
C SER A 52 -4.37 16.44 -3.04
N GLY A 53 -4.36 15.77 -1.87
CA GLY A 53 -4.55 14.31 -1.76
C GLY A 53 -3.62 13.43 -2.59
N LYS A 54 -2.35 13.83 -2.73
CA LYS A 54 -1.31 13.07 -3.45
C LYS A 54 -1.11 11.66 -2.90
N THR A 55 -1.30 11.51 -1.59
CA THR A 55 -1.19 10.21 -0.91
C THR A 55 -2.11 9.18 -1.55
N TRP A 56 -3.39 9.49 -1.74
CA TRP A 56 -4.31 8.53 -2.37
C TRP A 56 -4.05 8.32 -3.86
N ALA A 57 -3.54 9.35 -4.55
CA ALA A 57 -3.09 9.20 -5.93
C ALA A 57 -2.02 8.10 -6.05
N ALA A 58 -1.00 8.16 -5.19
CA ALA A 58 0.10 7.20 -5.20
C ALA A 58 -0.29 5.82 -4.67
N TRP A 59 -1.25 5.74 -3.74
CA TRP A 59 -1.51 4.52 -2.98
C TRP A 59 -2.69 3.67 -3.43
N PHE A 60 -3.76 4.26 -4.00
CA PHE A 60 -4.97 3.48 -4.28
C PHE A 60 -4.81 2.48 -5.42
N GLY A 61 -3.92 2.75 -6.39
CA GLY A 61 -3.54 1.77 -7.41
C GLY A 61 -2.95 0.49 -6.81
N PRO A 62 -1.80 0.57 -6.11
CA PRO A 62 -1.19 -0.61 -5.49
C PRO A 62 -2.05 -1.21 -4.36
N LEU A 63 -2.80 -0.40 -3.61
CA LEU A 63 -3.74 -0.94 -2.61
C LEU A 63 -4.87 -1.72 -3.27
N ALA A 64 -5.40 -1.27 -4.41
CA ALA A 64 -6.40 -2.03 -5.17
C ALA A 64 -5.87 -3.40 -5.59
N GLU A 65 -4.65 -3.46 -6.13
CA GLU A 65 -4.02 -4.73 -6.50
C GLU A 65 -3.87 -5.67 -5.29
N MET A 66 -3.43 -5.14 -4.14
CA MET A 66 -3.33 -5.95 -2.92
C MET A 66 -4.69 -6.45 -2.40
N LEU A 67 -5.75 -5.66 -2.58
CA LEU A 67 -7.11 -6.07 -2.23
C LEU A 67 -7.60 -7.22 -3.14
N ASP A 68 -7.22 -7.19 -4.42
CA ASP A 68 -7.52 -8.24 -5.39
C ASP A 68 -6.72 -9.52 -5.08
N GLU A 69 -5.42 -9.41 -4.80
CA GLU A 69 -4.56 -10.52 -4.34
C GLU A 69 -5.14 -11.18 -3.08
N ALA A 70 -5.51 -10.38 -2.07
CA ALA A 70 -6.10 -10.89 -0.83
C ALA A 70 -7.45 -11.59 -1.06
N ALA A 71 -8.30 -11.05 -1.93
CA ALA A 71 -9.58 -11.67 -2.30
C ALA A 71 -9.39 -12.97 -3.09
N GLY A 72 -8.30 -13.09 -3.85
CA GLY A 72 -7.88 -14.31 -4.54
C GLY A 72 -7.27 -15.38 -3.64
N GLY A 73 -7.02 -15.06 -2.36
CA GLY A 73 -6.41 -15.97 -1.38
C GLY A 73 -4.88 -15.94 -1.34
N ASP A 74 -4.25 -14.93 -1.95
CA ASP A 74 -2.79 -14.80 -1.92
C ASP A 74 -2.28 -14.42 -0.52
N ALA A 75 -1.20 -15.08 -0.09
CA ALA A 75 -0.54 -14.72 1.15
C ALA A 75 0.24 -13.41 1.00
N LEU A 76 -0.20 -12.37 1.72
CA LEU A 76 0.50 -11.07 1.81
C LEU A 76 1.59 -11.10 2.89
N ASP A 77 2.58 -12.00 2.75
CA ASP A 77 3.64 -12.26 3.74
C ASP A 77 5.01 -11.65 3.45
N THR A 78 5.14 -10.97 2.33
CA THR A 78 6.32 -10.19 1.91
C THR A 78 5.88 -8.78 1.52
N VAL A 79 6.85 -7.87 1.36
CA VAL A 79 6.57 -6.48 1.00
C VAL A 79 6.04 -6.41 -0.43
N ARG A 80 4.83 -5.85 -0.60
CA ARG A 80 4.19 -5.54 -1.89
C ARG A 80 4.41 -4.08 -2.30
N VAL A 81 4.33 -3.18 -1.33
CA VAL A 81 4.46 -1.74 -1.58
C VAL A 81 5.43 -1.12 -0.60
N LEU A 82 6.40 -0.39 -1.14
CA LEU A 82 7.44 0.28 -0.39
C LEU A 82 7.34 1.80 -0.62
N HIS A 83 7.09 2.56 0.44
CA HIS A 83 7.11 4.01 0.38
C HIS A 83 8.38 4.54 1.03
N VAL A 84 9.17 5.32 0.31
CA VAL A 84 10.45 5.87 0.76
C VAL A 84 10.31 7.38 0.94
N SER A 85 10.11 7.81 2.19
CA SER A 85 10.03 9.23 2.53
C SER A 85 11.41 9.79 2.92
N PRO A 86 11.80 10.98 2.43
CA PRO A 86 13.01 11.66 2.90
C PRO A 86 12.86 12.18 4.35
N LEU A 87 11.62 12.33 4.84
CA LEU A 87 11.33 12.85 6.18
C LEU A 87 10.77 11.74 7.08
N ARG A 88 11.45 11.49 8.19
CA ARG A 88 11.03 10.52 9.23
C ARG A 88 9.65 10.83 9.80
N SER A 89 9.36 12.11 10.01
CA SER A 89 8.10 12.59 10.61
C SER A 89 6.87 12.20 9.81
N VAL A 90 6.98 12.10 8.48
CA VAL A 90 5.85 11.87 7.57
C VAL A 90 5.39 10.41 7.58
N GLY A 91 6.23 9.48 8.04
CA GLY A 91 5.91 8.05 7.99
C GLY A 91 4.65 7.67 8.78
N ARG A 92 4.43 8.31 9.93
CA ARG A 92 3.23 8.10 10.75
C ARG A 92 1.97 8.63 10.07
N ASP A 93 2.05 9.81 9.47
CA ASP A 93 0.91 10.42 8.78
C ASP A 93 0.49 9.60 7.55
N ILE A 94 1.47 9.06 6.79
CA ILE A 94 1.19 8.14 5.67
C ILE A 94 0.55 6.85 6.19
N SER A 95 1.11 6.24 7.24
CA SER A 95 0.54 4.99 7.82
C SER A 95 -0.92 5.20 8.23
N ALA A 96 -1.19 6.27 8.99
CA ALA A 96 -2.53 6.62 9.43
C ALA A 96 -3.49 6.89 8.26
N ALA A 97 -3.01 7.54 7.19
CA ALA A 97 -3.82 7.77 5.99
C ALA A 97 -4.18 6.47 5.25
N LEU A 98 -3.33 5.44 5.30
CA LEU A 98 -3.55 4.14 4.68
C LEU A 98 -4.41 3.20 5.52
N GLU A 99 -4.29 3.28 6.83
CA GLU A 99 -5.11 2.49 7.76
C GLU A 99 -6.60 2.85 7.66
N GLN A 100 -6.94 4.10 7.29
CA GLN A 100 -8.33 4.55 7.13
C GLN A 100 -9.13 3.78 6.07
N PRO A 101 -8.67 3.63 4.81
CA PRO A 101 -9.34 2.78 3.83
C PRO A 101 -9.33 1.31 4.24
N ILE A 102 -8.23 0.80 4.78
CA ILE A 102 -8.11 -0.61 5.18
C ILE A 102 -9.17 -0.98 6.24
N ALA A 103 -9.30 -0.18 7.29
CA ALA A 103 -10.27 -0.40 8.35
C ALA A 103 -11.72 -0.32 7.86
N GLY A 104 -11.99 0.46 6.80
CA GLY A 104 -13.32 0.58 6.22
C GLY A 104 -13.68 -0.51 5.20
N LEU A 105 -12.73 -1.36 4.82
CA LEU A 105 -12.90 -2.38 3.78
C LEU A 105 -12.93 -3.83 4.30
N ASP A 106 -12.86 -4.00 5.62
CA ASP A 106 -12.86 -5.29 6.33
C ASP A 106 -11.83 -6.28 5.78
N VAL A 107 -10.58 -5.81 5.61
CA VAL A 107 -9.46 -6.62 5.15
C VAL A 107 -8.31 -6.61 6.14
N GLU A 108 -7.67 -7.76 6.30
CA GLU A 108 -6.45 -7.89 7.10
C GLU A 108 -5.21 -7.48 6.29
N LEU A 109 -5.05 -6.18 6.08
CA LEU A 109 -3.88 -5.61 5.39
C LEU A 109 -3.06 -4.79 6.38
N ALA A 110 -1.84 -5.24 6.68
CA ALA A 110 -0.97 -4.55 7.62
C ALA A 110 -0.15 -3.45 6.93
N VAL A 111 -0.13 -2.28 7.55
CA VAL A 111 0.79 -1.18 7.23
C VAL A 111 1.81 -1.09 8.37
N GLY A 112 3.07 -0.88 8.05
CA GLY A 112 4.06 -0.58 9.08
C GLY A 112 5.10 0.43 8.66
N VAL A 113 5.73 0.99 9.69
CA VAL A 113 6.72 2.05 9.56
C VAL A 113 8.08 1.52 10.03
N ARG A 114 9.09 1.62 9.17
CA ARG A 114 10.48 1.29 9.46
C ARG A 114 11.37 2.52 9.27
N THR A 115 11.67 3.22 10.35
CA THR A 115 12.57 4.38 10.37
C THR A 115 13.56 4.24 11.52
N GLY A 116 14.42 5.25 11.71
CA GLY A 116 15.26 5.37 12.91
C GLY A 116 14.45 5.43 14.22
N ASP A 117 13.20 5.89 14.16
CA ASP A 117 12.33 6.08 15.32
C ASP A 117 11.47 4.84 15.64
N THR A 118 11.53 3.80 14.80
CA THR A 118 10.82 2.54 15.05
C THR A 118 11.31 1.92 16.36
N THR A 119 10.38 1.63 17.28
CA THR A 119 10.71 1.12 18.61
C THR A 119 11.44 -0.23 18.53
N PRO A 120 12.28 -0.59 19.52
CA PRO A 120 12.95 -1.90 19.54
C PRO A 120 11.99 -3.08 19.43
N ALA A 121 10.83 -3.00 20.10
CA ALA A 121 9.79 -4.02 20.05
C ALA A 121 9.22 -4.17 18.63
N GLU A 122 8.87 -3.07 17.99
CA GLU A 122 8.38 -3.05 16.61
C GLU A 122 9.44 -3.58 15.64
N ARG A 123 10.70 -3.17 15.83
CA ARG A 123 11.82 -3.67 15.02
C ARG A 123 12.01 -5.17 15.16
N ALA A 124 11.81 -5.73 16.36
CA ALA A 124 11.90 -7.16 16.61
C ALA A 124 10.75 -7.93 15.96
N ARG A 125 9.54 -7.39 15.96
CA ARG A 125 8.38 -7.93 15.22
C ARG A 125 8.65 -7.94 13.72
N GLN A 126 9.06 -6.80 13.17
CA GLN A 126 9.38 -6.62 11.76
C GLN A 126 10.55 -7.47 11.27
N ARG A 127 11.49 -7.83 12.15
CA ARG A 127 12.58 -8.77 11.84
C ARG A 127 12.06 -10.18 11.53
N LYS A 128 10.94 -10.58 12.16
CA LYS A 128 10.30 -11.88 11.90
C LYS A 128 9.51 -11.84 10.59
N ARG A 129 8.73 -10.78 10.38
CA ARG A 129 7.90 -10.59 9.18
C ARG A 129 7.67 -9.09 8.94
N LEU A 130 8.02 -8.61 7.76
CA LEU A 130 7.67 -7.26 7.33
C LEU A 130 6.19 -7.22 6.90
N PRO A 131 5.48 -6.11 7.14
CA PRO A 131 4.14 -5.91 6.59
C PRO A 131 4.20 -5.79 5.06
N PRO A 132 3.12 -6.14 4.36
CA PRO A 132 3.09 -6.04 2.90
C PRO A 132 3.10 -4.58 2.43
N THR A 133 2.66 -3.65 3.27
CA THR A 133 2.81 -2.21 3.06
C THR A 133 3.84 -1.65 4.04
N LEU A 134 4.96 -1.14 3.52
CA LEU A 134 6.06 -0.62 4.32
C LEU A 134 6.38 0.84 3.98
N VAL A 135 6.31 1.71 4.97
CA VAL A 135 6.81 3.09 4.89
C VAL A 135 8.18 3.16 5.56
N THR A 136 9.18 3.71 4.88
CA THR A 136 10.57 3.76 5.35
C THR A 136 11.31 5.03 4.92
N THR A 137 12.57 5.16 5.33
CA THR A 137 13.49 6.19 4.85
C THR A 137 14.63 5.56 4.04
N PRO A 138 15.36 6.33 3.20
CA PRO A 138 16.49 5.80 2.43
C PRO A 138 17.53 5.08 3.30
N GLU A 139 17.87 5.62 4.47
CA GLU A 139 18.85 5.03 5.38
C GLU A 139 18.34 3.72 5.98
N SER A 140 17.07 3.69 6.38
CA SER A 140 16.45 2.50 6.96
C SER A 140 16.28 1.39 5.91
N LEU A 141 15.95 1.76 4.66
CA LEU A 141 15.91 0.85 3.53
C LEU A 141 17.29 0.27 3.23
N SER A 142 18.35 1.10 3.24
CA SER A 142 19.73 0.63 3.05
C SER A 142 20.10 -0.45 4.06
N LEU A 143 19.71 -0.28 5.33
CA LEU A 143 19.91 -1.29 6.37
C LEU A 143 19.08 -2.57 6.16
N LEU A 144 17.87 -2.46 5.60
CA LEU A 144 17.05 -3.63 5.26
C LEU A 144 17.65 -4.41 4.08
N LEU A 145 18.13 -3.71 3.06
CA LEU A 145 18.72 -4.31 1.85
C LEU A 145 20.06 -4.99 2.13
N ALA A 146 20.80 -4.55 3.14
CA ALA A 146 22.03 -5.19 3.59
C ALA A 146 21.81 -6.52 4.34
N GLN A 147 20.57 -6.91 4.65
CA GLN A 147 20.28 -8.16 5.35
C GLN A 147 20.32 -9.35 4.39
N LYS A 148 20.79 -10.51 4.89
CA LYS A 148 20.93 -11.74 4.09
C LYS A 148 19.63 -12.20 3.43
N ASP A 149 18.48 -11.90 4.02
CA ASP A 149 17.16 -12.29 3.53
C ASP A 149 16.39 -11.17 2.81
N ALA A 150 17.06 -10.06 2.45
CA ALA A 150 16.43 -8.94 1.75
C ALA A 150 15.71 -9.38 0.47
N ALA A 151 16.39 -10.17 -0.39
CA ALA A 151 15.81 -10.66 -1.64
C ALA A 151 14.50 -11.43 -1.41
N ARG A 152 14.42 -12.26 -0.36
CA ARG A 152 13.20 -12.98 0.00
C ARG A 152 12.09 -12.03 0.45
N ARG A 153 12.43 -11.01 1.26
CA ARG A 153 11.44 -10.08 1.83
C ARG A 153 10.83 -9.12 0.81
N PHE A 154 11.53 -8.84 -0.28
CA PHE A 154 11.10 -7.94 -1.36
C PHE A 154 10.78 -8.66 -2.68
N ARG A 155 10.71 -10.00 -2.69
CA ARG A 155 10.53 -10.79 -3.92
C ARG A 155 9.23 -10.50 -4.67
N ASP A 156 8.20 -10.08 -3.94
CA ASP A 156 6.85 -9.81 -4.47
C ASP A 156 6.56 -8.30 -4.52
N LEU A 157 7.60 -7.45 -4.48
CA LEU A 157 7.45 -6.00 -4.52
C LEU A 157 6.84 -5.57 -5.87
N ARG A 158 5.66 -4.94 -5.82
CA ARG A 158 4.92 -4.42 -6.98
C ARG A 158 5.16 -2.94 -7.22
N CYS A 159 5.35 -2.16 -6.16
CA CYS A 159 5.38 -0.70 -6.24
C CYS A 159 6.39 -0.08 -5.26
N VAL A 160 7.11 0.94 -5.74
CA VAL A 160 7.91 1.85 -4.92
C VAL A 160 7.37 3.27 -5.10
N ILE A 161 7.08 3.94 -3.98
CA ILE A 161 6.56 5.31 -3.90
C ILE A 161 7.59 6.22 -3.25
#